data_AF-A0A1D2A4N4-F1
#
_entry.id   AF-A0A1D2A4N4-F1
#
_cell.length_a   1.000
_cell.length_b   1.000
_cell.length_c   1.000
_cell.angle_alpha   90.00
_cell.angle_beta   90.00
_cell.angle_gamma   90.00
#
_symmetry.space_group_name_H-M   'P 1'
#
loop_
_entity.id
_entity.type
_entity.pdbx_description
1 polymer ?
#
loop_
_entity_poly.entity_id
_entity_poly.type
_entity_poly.pdbx_seq_one_letter_code
_entity_poly.pdbx_strand_id
1 'polypeptide(L)'
;LLYHRAIRNVQEFFHLYKYLSALELFRVWREDWPPVSVSGCQPRNLQWPTAPSSFEDWETMHLSGVVGGASLGPALLAYAGRSTLPKAATLVLWHAAGAGLLVALAASSHLARHTTGMLGKTPHGSLKPLNLALFWPYHAALRTKLGLQRQLSSEPIWNRVTADYYIGAWPSEEALVPAAQLAVLDVTCELPLQVAAPAYLALPTWDTHCPTVEQIEAGVAWSERQVAAGRGVLVHCAHGHGRSAAMLAAILIARGDAADVAGAVAMLVAARPRVRLNARQQAGLAAWLAARKGRQ
;
A
#
# COMPACT_ATOMS: atom_id res chain seq x y z
N LEU A 1 23.92 41.71 0.06
CA LEU A 1 22.63 42.22 0.60
C LEU A 1 21.41 41.47 0.04
N LEU A 2 21.31 41.19 -1.27
CA LEU A 2 20.21 40.39 -1.85
C LEU A 2 20.20 38.91 -1.42
N TYR A 3 21.38 38.29 -1.24
CA TYR A 3 21.55 36.90 -0.79
C TYR A 3 21.02 36.65 0.64
N HIS A 4 21.21 37.61 1.56
CA HIS A 4 20.69 37.53 2.92
C HIS A 4 19.19 37.83 3.04
N ARG A 5 18.57 38.47 2.05
CA ARG A 5 17.12 38.65 1.98
C ARG A 5 16.41 37.38 1.47
N ALA A 6 17.03 36.68 0.51
CA ALA A 6 16.51 35.40 0.02
C ALA A 6 16.52 34.29 1.07
N ILE A 7 17.58 34.17 1.88
CA ILE A 7 17.67 33.15 2.94
C ILE A 7 16.66 33.41 4.08
N ARG A 8 16.39 34.69 4.40
CA ARG A 8 15.39 35.06 5.41
C ARG A 8 13.97 34.69 4.97
N ASN A 9 13.66 34.91 3.70
CA ASN A 9 12.36 34.51 3.12
C ASN A 9 12.20 32.98 3.05
N VAL A 10 13.28 32.22 2.84
CA VAL A 10 13.26 30.75 2.89
C VAL A 10 13.09 30.23 4.32
N GLN A 11 13.76 30.84 5.31
CA GLN A 11 13.59 30.46 6.72
C GLN A 11 12.21 30.80 7.28
N GLU A 12 11.62 31.93 6.90
CA GLU A 12 10.23 32.26 7.23
C GLU A 12 9.25 31.35 6.50
N PHE A 13 9.52 30.97 5.24
CA PHE A 13 8.76 29.92 4.54
C PHE A 13 8.83 28.58 5.28
N PHE A 14 9.99 28.17 5.79
CA PHE A 14 10.12 26.95 6.61
C PHE A 14 9.44 27.04 7.98
N HIS A 15 9.37 28.23 8.60
CA HIS A 15 8.64 28.44 9.84
C HIS A 15 7.12 28.44 9.64
N LEU A 16 6.63 29.10 8.58
CA LEU A 16 5.22 29.08 8.19
C LEU A 16 4.81 27.68 7.72
N TYR A 17 5.67 26.98 6.99
CA TYR A 17 5.48 25.59 6.58
C TYR A 17 5.45 24.66 7.81
N LYS A 18 6.34 24.82 8.80
CA LYS A 18 6.30 24.04 10.05
C LYS A 18 4.97 24.21 10.80
N TYR A 19 4.40 25.40 10.83
CA TYR A 19 3.14 25.65 11.55
C TYR A 19 1.89 25.22 10.76
N LEU A 20 1.85 25.49 9.45
CA LEU A 20 0.71 25.13 8.60
C LEU A 20 0.69 23.64 8.24
N SER A 21 1.86 23.04 7.99
CA SER A 21 1.97 21.60 7.75
C SER A 21 1.76 20.80 9.03
N ALA A 22 2.24 21.23 10.20
CA ALA A 22 1.96 20.48 11.43
C ALA A 22 0.46 20.48 11.79
N LEU A 23 -0.29 21.55 11.55
CA LEU A 23 -1.73 21.58 11.89
C LEU A 23 -2.60 20.83 10.89
N GLU A 24 -2.34 20.94 9.58
CA GLU A 24 -3.08 20.21 8.54
C GLU A 24 -2.61 18.76 8.39
N LEU A 25 -1.30 18.45 8.47
CA LEU A 25 -0.81 17.06 8.50
C LEU A 25 -1.31 16.32 9.74
N PHE A 26 -1.39 16.98 10.90
CA PHE A 26 -1.94 16.37 12.11
C PHE A 26 -3.46 16.17 12.00
N ARG A 27 -4.16 16.99 11.21
CA ARG A 27 -5.58 16.80 10.89
C ARG A 27 -5.80 15.63 9.94
N VAL A 28 -5.00 15.54 8.87
CA VAL A 28 -4.98 14.42 7.91
C VAL A 28 -4.60 13.10 8.60
N TRP A 29 -3.67 13.13 9.55
CA TRP A 29 -3.23 11.94 10.30
C TRP A 29 -4.17 11.54 11.44
N ARG A 30 -4.94 12.48 12.01
CA ARG A 30 -5.87 12.19 13.11
C ARG A 30 -6.96 11.19 12.70
N GLU A 31 -7.41 11.23 11.45
CA GLU A 31 -8.42 10.31 10.91
C GLU A 31 -7.83 8.94 10.51
N ASP A 32 -6.51 8.84 10.37
CA ASP A 32 -5.80 7.60 10.01
C ASP A 32 -5.42 6.75 11.25
N TRP A 33 -5.66 7.26 12.47
CA TRP A 33 -5.54 6.54 13.74
C TRP A 33 -6.87 5.89 14.16
N PRO A 34 -6.85 4.79 14.95
CA PRO A 34 -8.07 4.18 15.47
C PRO A 34 -8.91 5.24 16.21
N PRO A 35 -10.25 5.21 16.06
CA PRO A 35 -11.12 6.22 16.67
C PRO A 35 -10.93 6.22 18.18
N VAL A 36 -10.56 7.36 18.75
CA VAL A 36 -10.63 7.58 20.20
C VAL A 36 -12.12 7.66 20.53
N SER A 37 -12.66 6.64 21.21
CA SER A 37 -14.02 6.68 21.73
C SER A 37 -14.08 7.73 22.85
N VAL A 38 -14.55 8.93 22.52
CA VAL A 38 -14.82 9.96 23.53
C VAL A 38 -16.25 9.76 24.04
N SER A 39 -16.46 8.69 24.81
CA SER A 39 -17.65 8.56 25.66
C SER A 39 -17.28 8.98 27.08
N GLY A 40 -17.79 10.13 27.52
CA GLY A 40 -17.69 10.58 28.91
C GLY A 40 -16.54 11.56 29.17
N CYS A 41 -16.87 12.85 29.15
CA CYS A 41 -15.97 13.94 29.51
C CYS A 41 -15.65 13.92 31.02
N GLN A 42 -14.41 13.59 31.39
CA GLN A 42 -13.75 13.96 32.65
C GLN A 42 -12.25 14.21 32.35
N PRO A 43 -11.69 15.41 32.62
CA PRO A 43 -10.38 15.84 32.11
C PRO A 43 -9.15 15.22 32.83
N ARG A 44 -9.27 14.08 33.51
CA ARG A 44 -8.15 13.41 34.23
C ARG A 44 -7.71 12.06 33.66
N ASN A 45 -8.46 11.46 32.75
CA ASN A 45 -8.12 10.15 32.17
C ASN A 45 -7.85 10.27 30.67
N LEU A 46 -6.86 11.08 30.29
CA LEU A 46 -6.28 11.02 28.95
C LEU A 46 -5.41 9.75 28.88
N GLN A 47 -6.03 8.59 28.65
CA GLN A 47 -5.30 7.38 28.32
C GLN A 47 -4.76 7.53 26.91
N TRP A 48 -3.45 7.78 26.82
CA TRP A 48 -2.72 7.67 25.56
C TRP A 48 -2.88 6.23 25.05
N PRO A 49 -3.13 6.01 23.75
CA PRO A 49 -3.13 4.66 23.20
C PRO A 49 -1.79 4.02 23.54
N THR A 50 -1.84 2.90 24.27
CA THR A 50 -0.67 2.10 24.57
C THR A 50 -0.03 1.66 23.26
N ALA A 51 1.30 1.69 23.19
CA ALA A 51 2.01 1.16 22.03
C ALA A 51 1.50 -0.27 21.71
N PRO A 52 1.27 -0.61 20.43
CA PRO A 52 0.78 -1.93 20.04
C PRO A 52 1.60 -3.04 20.70
N SER A 53 0.91 -3.94 21.41
CA SER A 53 1.52 -4.97 22.24
C SER A 53 1.94 -6.22 21.45
N SER A 54 1.51 -6.35 20.19
CA SER A 54 1.83 -7.48 19.32
C SER A 54 2.29 -7.02 17.93
N PHE A 55 3.07 -7.86 17.22
CA PHE A 55 3.49 -7.62 15.83
C PHE A 55 2.28 -7.54 14.87
N GLU A 56 1.18 -8.24 15.18
CA GLU A 56 -0.07 -8.25 14.39
C GLU A 56 -0.84 -6.92 14.43
N ASP A 57 -0.71 -6.15 15.51
CA ASP A 57 -1.31 -4.81 15.61
C ASP A 57 -0.66 -3.81 14.65
N TRP A 58 0.63 -3.98 14.35
CA TRP A 58 1.35 -3.15 13.37
C TRP A 58 0.86 -3.37 11.93
N GLU A 59 0.33 -4.57 11.61
CA GLU A 59 -0.24 -4.85 10.28
C GLU A 59 -1.58 -4.15 10.04
N THR A 60 -2.28 -3.75 11.10
CA THR A 60 -3.52 -2.98 11.00
C THR A 60 -3.30 -1.46 10.88
N MET A 61 -2.06 -1.01 11.08
CA MET A 61 -1.71 0.40 10.94
C MET A 61 -1.69 0.81 9.47
N HIS A 62 -2.25 1.98 9.21
CA HIS A 62 -2.29 2.57 7.88
C HIS A 62 -0.87 2.81 7.34
N LEU A 63 -0.67 2.56 6.03
CA LEU A 63 0.64 2.76 5.39
C LEU A 63 1.20 4.17 5.68
N SER A 64 0.35 5.21 5.70
CA SER A 64 0.76 6.58 6.00
C SER A 64 1.40 6.71 7.38
N GLY A 65 0.79 6.11 8.41
CA GLY A 65 1.28 6.16 9.79
C GLY A 65 2.60 5.42 9.97
N VAL A 66 2.71 4.20 9.41
CA VAL A 66 3.93 3.38 9.51
C VAL A 66 5.09 4.05 8.78
N VAL A 67 4.88 4.45 7.52
CA VAL A 67 5.94 5.05 6.70
C VAL A 67 6.34 6.40 7.27
N GLY A 68 5.37 7.24 7.68
CA GLY A 68 5.69 8.54 8.24
C GLY A 68 6.41 8.44 9.59
N GLY A 69 6.02 7.50 10.47
CA GLY A 69 6.73 7.23 11.72
C GLY A 69 8.15 6.75 11.47
N ALA A 70 8.34 5.78 10.57
CA ALA A 70 9.66 5.29 10.17
C ALA A 70 10.54 6.41 9.56
N SER A 71 9.94 7.36 8.85
CA SER A 71 10.67 8.50 8.23
C SER A 71 11.26 9.47 9.25
N LEU A 72 10.76 9.48 10.49
CA LEU A 72 11.33 10.31 11.56
C LEU A 72 12.72 9.84 12.00
N GLY A 73 13.01 8.53 11.89
CA GLY A 73 14.32 7.98 12.26
C GLY A 73 15.48 8.61 11.49
N PRO A 74 15.50 8.54 10.14
CA PRO A 74 16.51 9.20 9.33
C PRO A 74 16.58 10.72 9.55
N ALA A 75 15.44 11.39 9.77
CA ALA A 75 15.40 12.83 10.06
C ALA A 75 16.10 13.16 11.39
N LEU A 76 15.82 12.40 12.45
CA LEU A 76 16.45 12.56 13.76
C LEU A 76 17.95 12.27 13.70
N LEU A 77 18.36 11.22 12.99
CA LEU A 77 19.77 10.89 12.78
C LEU A 77 20.52 12.00 12.00
N ALA A 78 19.92 12.51 10.92
CA ALA A 78 20.47 13.64 10.18
C ALA A 78 20.60 14.90 11.05
N TYR A 79 19.60 15.18 11.88
CA TYR A 79 19.60 16.33 12.77
C TYR A 79 20.64 16.18 13.89
N ALA A 80 20.67 15.05 14.59
CA ALA A 80 21.59 14.80 15.69
C ALA A 80 23.04 14.72 15.21
N GLY A 81 23.28 14.10 14.06
CA GLY A 81 24.60 13.95 13.44
C GLY A 81 25.05 15.14 12.59
N ARG A 82 24.34 16.28 12.60
CA ARG A 82 24.64 17.42 11.72
C ARG A 82 26.06 17.99 11.84
N SER A 83 26.71 17.82 12.99
CA SER A 83 28.09 18.27 13.23
C SER A 83 29.15 17.18 13.08
N THR A 84 28.76 15.91 13.01
CA THR A 84 29.67 14.75 13.01
C THR A 84 29.63 13.94 11.73
N LEU A 85 28.47 13.88 11.06
CA LEU A 85 28.29 13.12 9.83
C LEU A 85 28.80 13.89 8.60
N PRO A 86 29.40 13.18 7.62
CA PRO A 86 29.71 13.77 6.33
C PRO A 86 28.47 14.38 5.66
N LYS A 87 28.62 15.51 4.97
CA LYS A 87 27.51 16.21 4.29
C LYS A 87 26.72 15.29 3.36
N ALA A 88 27.40 14.41 2.63
CA ALA A 88 26.76 13.44 1.75
C ALA A 88 25.83 12.46 2.51
N ALA A 89 26.27 11.93 3.65
CA ALA A 89 25.46 11.05 4.49
C ALA A 89 24.23 11.78 5.04
N THR A 90 24.41 13.02 5.50
CA THR A 90 23.31 13.87 5.97
C THR A 90 22.29 14.16 4.87
N LEU A 91 22.74 14.39 3.62
CA LEU A 91 21.85 14.58 2.46
C LEU A 91 21.04 13.31 2.14
N VAL A 92 21.66 12.13 2.19
CA VAL A 92 20.96 10.85 1.98
C VAL A 92 19.90 10.62 3.05
N LEU A 93 20.21 10.89 4.32
CA LEU A 93 19.27 10.76 5.43
C LEU A 93 18.08 11.73 5.30
N TRP A 94 18.32 12.99 4.93
CA TRP A 94 17.24 13.95 4.65
C TRP A 94 16.39 13.54 3.45
N HIS A 95 17.01 13.03 2.38
CA HIS A 95 16.29 12.53 1.22
C HIS A 95 15.42 11.31 1.58
N ALA A 96 15.94 10.37 2.37
CA ALA A 96 15.17 9.22 2.86
C ALA A 96 13.97 9.65 3.71
N ALA A 97 14.17 10.59 4.64
CA ALA A 97 13.07 11.15 5.44
C ALA A 97 12.03 11.86 4.57
N GLY A 98 12.48 12.72 3.63
CA GLY A 98 11.59 13.47 2.75
C GLY A 98 10.79 12.56 1.82
N ALA A 99 11.44 11.58 1.18
CA ALA A 99 10.78 10.61 0.30
C ALA A 99 9.72 9.79 1.07
N GLY A 100 10.05 9.33 2.28
CA GLY A 100 9.11 8.59 3.11
C GLY A 100 7.92 9.43 3.58
N LEU A 101 8.13 10.68 4.01
CA LEU A 101 7.05 11.59 4.38
C LEU A 101 6.12 11.92 3.19
N LEU A 102 6.68 12.10 1.99
CA LEU A 102 5.89 12.29 0.78
C LEU A 102 5.06 11.05 0.43
N VAL A 103 5.63 9.85 0.57
CA VAL A 103 4.88 8.60 0.41
C VAL A 103 3.77 8.48 1.44
N ALA A 104 4.05 8.81 2.71
CA ALA A 104 3.05 8.78 3.77
C ALA A 104 1.89 9.73 3.47
N LEU A 105 2.19 10.95 3.02
CA LEU A 105 1.18 11.93 2.62
C LEU A 105 0.37 11.45 1.41
N ALA A 106 1.03 10.94 0.37
CA ALA A 106 0.38 10.41 -0.82
C ALA A 106 -0.55 9.24 -0.49
N ALA A 107 -0.11 8.34 0.38
CA ALA A 107 -0.89 7.18 0.84
C ALA A 107 -1.98 7.53 1.87
N SER A 108 -2.15 8.80 2.26
CA SER A 108 -3.21 9.22 3.19
C SER A 108 -4.61 8.97 2.60
N SER A 109 -5.62 8.82 3.47
CA SER A 109 -7.00 8.55 3.05
C SER A 109 -7.55 9.56 2.03
N HIS A 110 -7.14 10.83 2.13
CA HIS A 110 -7.58 11.89 1.24
C HIS A 110 -6.87 11.87 -0.13
N LEU A 111 -5.58 11.55 -0.17
CA LEU A 111 -4.76 11.68 -1.38
C LEU A 111 -4.52 10.35 -2.11
N ALA A 112 -4.72 9.22 -1.45
CA ALA A 112 -4.37 7.90 -2.00
C ALA A 112 -4.97 7.66 -3.38
N ARG A 113 -6.26 8.00 -3.57
CA ARG A 113 -6.96 7.82 -4.85
C ARG A 113 -6.31 8.56 -6.01
N HIS A 114 -5.73 9.74 -5.75
CA HIS A 114 -5.20 10.63 -6.79
C HIS A 114 -3.70 10.51 -7.00
N THR A 115 -3.00 9.76 -6.14
CA THR A 115 -1.54 9.73 -6.10
C THR A 115 -0.95 8.35 -6.38
N THR A 116 -1.74 7.37 -6.78
CA THR A 116 -1.25 6.03 -7.15
C THR A 116 -0.22 6.06 -8.28
N GLY A 117 -0.25 7.09 -9.13
CA GLY A 117 0.76 7.33 -10.17
C GLY A 117 2.09 7.92 -9.69
N MET A 118 2.20 8.36 -8.42
CA MET A 118 3.36 9.10 -7.91
C MET A 118 4.67 8.28 -7.98
N LEU A 119 4.59 6.96 -7.75
CA LEU A 119 5.75 6.08 -7.83
C LEU A 119 6.09 5.66 -9.27
N GLY A 120 5.31 6.09 -10.26
CA GLY A 120 5.65 5.92 -11.68
C GLY A 120 5.47 4.50 -12.22
N LYS A 121 4.55 3.72 -11.65
CA LYS A 121 4.16 2.40 -12.17
C LYS A 121 3.56 2.53 -13.57
N THR A 122 4.10 1.78 -14.51
CA THR A 122 3.64 1.76 -15.91
C THR A 122 2.61 0.66 -16.12
N PRO A 123 1.79 0.75 -17.19
CA PRO A 123 0.88 -0.34 -17.58
C PRO A 123 1.58 -1.67 -17.89
N HIS A 124 2.88 -1.67 -18.17
CA HIS A 124 3.69 -2.88 -18.41
C HIS A 124 4.35 -3.42 -17.14
N GLY A 125 4.06 -2.81 -15.98
CA GLY A 125 4.53 -3.28 -14.70
C GLY A 125 5.90 -2.77 -14.28
N SER A 126 6.61 -2.01 -15.12
CA SER A 126 7.87 -1.35 -14.74
C SER A 126 7.62 -0.08 -13.91
N LEU A 127 8.65 0.40 -13.20
CA LEU A 127 8.66 1.70 -12.55
C LEU A 127 9.56 2.64 -13.34
N LYS A 128 9.11 3.88 -13.59
CA LYS A 128 9.89 4.88 -14.34
C LYS A 128 11.25 5.15 -13.65
N PRO A 129 12.37 5.17 -14.38
CA PRO A 129 13.70 5.34 -13.78
C PRO A 129 13.86 6.60 -12.92
N LEU A 130 13.25 7.71 -13.34
CA LEU A 130 13.27 8.96 -12.57
C LEU A 130 12.53 8.81 -11.22
N ASN A 131 11.36 8.16 -11.22
CA ASN A 131 10.60 7.92 -9.99
C ASN A 131 11.32 6.93 -9.09
N LEU A 132 11.93 5.88 -9.65
CA LEU A 132 12.80 4.97 -8.91
C LEU A 132 13.96 5.70 -8.26
N ALA A 133 14.63 6.61 -8.98
CA ALA A 133 15.72 7.41 -8.45
C ALA A 133 15.25 8.42 -7.39
N LEU A 134 14.07 9.01 -7.54
CA LEU A 134 13.53 9.96 -6.57
C LEU A 134 13.04 9.29 -5.27
N PHE A 135 12.49 8.09 -5.37
CA PHE A 135 11.94 7.32 -4.25
C PHE A 135 12.79 6.09 -3.90
N TRP A 136 14.07 6.08 -4.28
CA TRP A 136 14.95 4.93 -4.09
C TRP A 136 15.04 4.47 -2.63
N PRO A 137 15.09 5.35 -1.59
CA PRO A 137 15.19 4.88 -0.21
C PRO A 137 13.93 4.14 0.22
N TYR A 138 12.76 4.61 -0.22
CA TYR A 138 11.49 3.96 0.03
C TYR A 138 11.42 2.59 -0.65
N HIS A 139 11.76 2.50 -1.94
CA HIS A 139 11.77 1.22 -2.65
C HIS A 139 12.80 0.24 -2.08
N ALA A 140 13.98 0.71 -1.69
CA ALA A 140 15.00 -0.11 -1.04
C ALA A 140 14.46 -0.67 0.28
N ALA A 141 13.97 0.19 1.17
CA ALA A 141 13.41 -0.24 2.46
C ALA A 141 12.24 -1.22 2.30
N LEU A 142 11.32 -0.94 1.37
CA LEU A 142 10.18 -1.82 1.07
C LEU A 142 10.64 -3.20 0.56
N ARG A 143 11.55 -3.24 -0.41
CA ARG A 143 12.03 -4.51 -0.97
C ARG A 143 12.85 -5.30 0.04
N THR A 144 13.66 -4.63 0.85
CA THR A 144 14.38 -5.26 1.97
C THR A 144 13.39 -5.85 2.97
N LYS A 145 12.35 -5.11 3.37
CA LYS A 145 11.29 -5.64 4.25
C LYS A 145 10.65 -6.90 3.68
N LEU A 146 10.24 -6.86 2.41
CA LEU A 146 9.60 -8.01 1.74
C LEU A 146 10.57 -9.20 1.60
N GLY A 147 11.84 -8.95 1.28
CA GLY A 147 12.87 -9.99 1.21
C GLY A 147 13.12 -10.65 2.57
N LEU A 148 13.30 -9.86 3.63
CA LEU A 148 13.49 -10.37 4.99
C LEU A 148 12.27 -11.16 5.46
N GLN A 149 11.06 -10.63 5.24
CA GLN A 149 9.83 -11.33 5.63
C GLN A 149 9.68 -12.67 4.91
N ARG A 150 10.06 -12.75 3.64
CA ARG A 150 10.06 -14.04 2.91
C ARG A 150 11.07 -15.02 3.47
N GLN A 151 12.25 -14.57 3.89
CA GLN A 151 13.25 -15.44 4.51
C GLN A 151 12.81 -15.94 5.90
N LEU A 152 11.98 -15.17 6.60
CA LEU A 152 11.50 -15.50 7.94
C LEU A 152 10.14 -16.21 7.96
N SER A 153 9.37 -16.14 6.87
CA SER A 153 8.02 -16.70 6.77
C SER A 153 8.02 -18.02 6.01
N SER A 154 7.33 -19.02 6.55
CA SER A 154 7.05 -20.29 5.85
C SER A 154 5.84 -20.22 4.90
N GLU A 155 5.18 -19.05 4.81
CA GLU A 155 4.00 -18.87 3.97
C GLU A 155 4.38 -18.92 2.49
N PRO A 156 3.69 -19.73 1.66
CA PRO A 156 3.97 -19.79 0.23
C PRO A 156 3.70 -18.44 -0.44
N ILE A 157 4.42 -18.15 -1.54
CA ILE A 157 4.22 -16.89 -2.28
C ILE A 157 2.83 -16.82 -2.89
N TRP A 158 2.25 -17.96 -3.28
CA TRP A 158 0.93 -18.03 -3.87
C TRP A 158 0.16 -19.25 -3.37
N ASN A 159 -1.17 -19.16 -3.42
CA ASN A 159 -2.09 -20.25 -3.13
C ASN A 159 -3.16 -20.29 -4.23
N ARG A 160 -3.54 -21.51 -4.64
CA ARG A 160 -4.68 -21.72 -5.53
C ARG A 160 -5.97 -21.59 -4.71
N VAL A 161 -6.91 -20.79 -5.19
CA VAL A 161 -8.22 -20.57 -4.52
C VAL A 161 -9.32 -21.35 -5.23
N THR A 162 -9.33 -21.32 -6.56
CA THR A 162 -10.26 -22.09 -7.39
C THR A 162 -9.51 -22.75 -8.54
N ALA A 163 -10.21 -23.38 -9.48
CA ALA A 163 -9.57 -23.98 -10.64
C ALA A 163 -8.70 -22.98 -11.43
N ASP A 164 -9.20 -21.75 -11.57
CA ASP A 164 -8.64 -20.72 -12.46
C ASP A 164 -7.88 -19.60 -11.73
N TYR A 165 -8.11 -19.42 -10.42
CA TYR A 165 -7.62 -18.26 -9.68
C TYR A 165 -6.65 -18.59 -8.56
N TYR A 166 -5.64 -17.73 -8.47
CA TYR A 166 -4.56 -17.79 -7.50
C TYR A 166 -4.43 -16.44 -6.78
N ILE A 167 -4.10 -16.48 -5.50
CA ILE A 167 -3.78 -15.30 -4.70
C ILE A 167 -2.33 -15.36 -4.25
N GLY A 168 -1.61 -14.23 -4.22
CA GLY A 168 -0.23 -14.24 -3.78
C GLY A 168 0.39 -12.92 -3.36
N ALA A 169 1.58 -13.04 -2.78
CA ALA A 169 2.53 -11.96 -2.56
C ALA A 169 3.22 -11.56 -3.87
N TRP A 170 4.02 -10.50 -3.81
CA TRP A 170 4.70 -9.95 -4.98
C TRP A 170 5.63 -11.00 -5.64
N PRO A 171 5.43 -11.37 -6.92
CA PRO A 171 6.32 -12.31 -7.61
C PRO A 171 7.60 -11.59 -8.06
N SER A 172 8.62 -11.59 -7.20
CA SER A 172 9.87 -10.85 -7.46
C SER A 172 10.84 -11.56 -8.40
N GLU A 173 10.60 -12.83 -8.72
CA GLU A 173 11.44 -13.66 -9.59
C GLU A 173 10.61 -14.84 -10.13
N GLU A 174 11.05 -15.42 -11.26
CA GLU A 174 10.30 -16.46 -11.99
C GLU A 174 10.07 -17.74 -11.17
N ALA A 175 11.02 -18.08 -10.29
CA ALA A 175 10.91 -19.25 -9.43
C ALA A 175 9.74 -19.16 -8.43
N LEU A 176 9.18 -17.96 -8.23
CA LEU A 176 8.10 -17.70 -7.27
C LEU A 176 6.71 -17.71 -7.89
N VAL A 177 6.58 -18.01 -9.19
CA VAL A 177 5.29 -18.23 -9.84
C VAL A 177 5.13 -19.70 -10.25
N PRO A 178 3.89 -20.21 -10.41
CA PRO A 178 3.70 -21.56 -10.93
C PRO A 178 4.40 -21.76 -12.28
N ALA A 179 4.89 -22.97 -12.54
CA ALA A 179 5.51 -23.31 -13.84
C ALA A 179 4.56 -23.10 -15.03
N ALA A 180 3.25 -23.18 -14.79
CA ALA A 180 2.24 -22.72 -15.72
C ALA A 180 2.22 -21.19 -15.74
N GLN A 181 2.58 -20.59 -16.87
CA GLN A 181 2.55 -19.14 -17.07
C GLN A 181 1.13 -18.58 -16.84
N LEU A 182 0.93 -17.94 -15.69
CA LEU A 182 -0.35 -17.32 -15.31
C LEU A 182 -0.45 -15.89 -15.83
N ALA A 183 -1.64 -15.46 -16.21
CA ALA A 183 -1.91 -14.04 -16.37
C ALA A 183 -1.82 -13.35 -15.00
N VAL A 184 -1.25 -12.15 -14.95
CA VAL A 184 -0.96 -11.45 -13.69
C VAL A 184 -1.82 -10.20 -13.54
N LEU A 185 -2.58 -10.13 -12.44
CA LEU A 185 -3.34 -8.96 -12.00
C LEU A 185 -2.65 -8.36 -10.77
N ASP A 186 -1.94 -7.24 -10.99
CA ASP A 186 -1.12 -6.55 -10.01
C ASP A 186 -1.89 -5.40 -9.37
N VAL A 187 -2.11 -5.48 -8.06
CA VAL A 187 -2.85 -4.46 -7.29
C VAL A 187 -1.90 -3.51 -6.53
N THR A 188 -0.64 -3.39 -6.97
CA THR A 188 0.37 -2.51 -6.37
C THR A 188 0.65 -1.28 -7.21
N CYS A 189 0.91 -0.15 -6.55
CA CYS A 189 1.48 1.03 -7.20
C CYS A 189 3.00 1.14 -6.99
N GLU A 190 3.55 0.37 -6.05
CA GLU A 190 4.88 0.54 -5.49
C GLU A 190 5.90 -0.53 -5.87
N LEU A 191 5.45 -1.68 -6.43
CA LEU A 191 6.32 -2.80 -6.79
C LEU A 191 6.34 -3.01 -8.30
N PRO A 192 7.48 -3.32 -8.93
CA PRO A 192 7.54 -3.63 -10.35
C PRO A 192 7.18 -5.10 -10.63
N LEU A 193 6.67 -5.42 -11.82
CA LEU A 193 6.60 -6.81 -12.28
C LEU A 193 8.02 -7.29 -12.58
N GLN A 194 8.39 -8.46 -12.09
CA GLN A 194 9.72 -9.06 -12.30
C GLN A 194 9.65 -10.49 -12.89
N VAL A 195 8.48 -10.86 -13.40
CA VAL A 195 8.21 -12.15 -14.02
C VAL A 195 7.57 -11.97 -15.39
N ALA A 196 7.83 -12.90 -16.29
CA ALA A 196 7.23 -12.97 -17.61
C ALA A 196 5.79 -13.48 -17.49
N ALA A 197 4.85 -12.56 -17.63
CA ALA A 197 3.43 -12.89 -17.65
C ALA A 197 2.90 -12.86 -19.10
N PRO A 198 2.21 -13.92 -19.57
CA PRO A 198 1.61 -13.96 -20.91
C PRO A 198 0.52 -12.90 -21.10
N ALA A 199 -0.05 -12.41 -20.00
CA ALA A 199 -0.90 -11.23 -19.97
C ALA A 199 -0.77 -10.55 -18.60
N TYR A 200 -0.83 -9.22 -18.60
CA TYR A 200 -0.64 -8.42 -17.39
C TYR A 200 -1.63 -7.25 -17.33
N LEU A 201 -2.16 -6.99 -16.13
CA LEU A 201 -2.94 -5.80 -15.80
C LEU A 201 -2.42 -5.21 -14.49
N ALA A 202 -2.06 -3.93 -14.52
CA ALA A 202 -1.81 -3.14 -13.32
C ALA A 202 -3.08 -2.37 -12.91
N LEU A 203 -3.47 -2.50 -11.65
CA LEU A 203 -4.47 -1.65 -10.97
C LEU A 203 -3.80 -0.94 -9.78
N PRO A 204 -3.03 0.13 -10.04
CA PRO A 204 -2.22 0.79 -9.02
C PRO A 204 -3.09 1.21 -7.83
N THR A 205 -2.77 0.68 -6.65
CA THR A 205 -3.49 0.90 -5.40
C THR A 205 -2.49 0.94 -4.25
N TRP A 206 -2.54 1.99 -3.42
CA TRP A 206 -1.69 2.11 -2.24
C TRP A 206 -1.95 1.01 -1.22
N ASP A 207 -0.91 0.57 -0.51
CA ASP A 207 -1.09 -0.45 0.53
C ASP A 207 -2.09 0.00 1.60
N THR A 208 -2.81 -0.96 2.16
CA THR A 208 -3.95 -0.75 3.08
C THR A 208 -5.18 -0.04 2.48
N HIS A 209 -5.17 0.35 1.20
CA HIS A 209 -6.36 0.85 0.50
C HIS A 209 -7.09 -0.26 -0.26
N CYS A 210 -8.28 0.07 -0.76
CA CYS A 210 -9.05 -0.74 -1.69
C CYS A 210 -8.88 -0.18 -3.11
N PRO A 211 -8.82 -1.02 -4.16
CA PRO A 211 -9.00 -0.54 -5.54
C PRO A 211 -10.35 0.16 -5.68
N THR A 212 -10.46 1.13 -6.58
CA THR A 212 -11.73 1.84 -6.82
C THR A 212 -12.77 0.92 -7.44
N VAL A 213 -14.04 1.30 -7.39
CA VAL A 213 -15.15 0.54 -7.99
C VAL A 213 -14.88 0.25 -9.48
N GLU A 214 -14.36 1.23 -10.20
CA GLU A 214 -14.01 1.12 -11.63
C GLU A 214 -12.82 0.19 -11.85
N GLN A 215 -11.80 0.26 -10.98
CA GLN A 215 -10.66 -0.66 -11.03
C GLN A 215 -11.10 -2.10 -10.74
N ILE A 216 -11.95 -2.30 -9.75
CA ILE A 216 -12.51 -3.63 -9.44
C ILE A 216 -13.28 -4.16 -10.65
N GLU A 217 -14.17 -3.36 -11.24
CA GLU A 217 -14.92 -3.79 -12.42
C GLU A 217 -14.00 -4.13 -13.60
N ALA A 218 -12.99 -3.30 -13.87
CA ALA A 218 -12.00 -3.54 -14.92
C ALA A 218 -11.20 -4.82 -14.66
N GLY A 219 -10.82 -5.08 -13.40
CA GLY A 219 -10.11 -6.28 -12.98
C GLY A 219 -10.95 -7.55 -13.14
N VAL A 220 -12.23 -7.50 -12.76
CA VAL A 220 -13.20 -8.60 -12.96
C VAL A 220 -13.28 -8.94 -14.44
N ALA A 221 -13.66 -7.97 -15.27
CA ALA A 221 -13.86 -8.19 -16.71
C ALA A 221 -12.57 -8.63 -17.42
N TRP A 222 -11.42 -8.07 -17.03
CA TRP A 222 -10.14 -8.50 -17.58
C TRP A 222 -9.81 -9.95 -17.20
N SER A 223 -10.05 -10.33 -15.94
CA SER A 223 -9.75 -11.67 -15.45
C SER A 223 -10.60 -12.74 -16.14
N GLU A 224 -11.89 -12.47 -16.35
CA GLU A 224 -12.80 -13.37 -17.06
C GLU A 224 -12.33 -13.61 -18.50
N ARG A 225 -11.85 -12.57 -19.19
CA ARG A 225 -11.25 -12.70 -20.52
C ARG A 225 -9.99 -13.57 -20.53
N GLN A 226 -9.18 -13.54 -19.46
CA GLN A 226 -7.99 -14.40 -19.37
C GLN A 226 -8.39 -15.87 -19.19
N VAL A 227 -9.35 -16.14 -18.30
CA VAL A 227 -9.86 -17.49 -18.06
C VAL A 227 -10.53 -18.05 -19.31
N ALA A 228 -11.36 -17.25 -20.01
CA ALA A 228 -11.97 -17.63 -21.29
C ALA A 228 -10.93 -17.97 -22.37
N ALA A 229 -9.74 -17.38 -22.29
CA ALA A 229 -8.62 -17.66 -23.18
C ALA A 229 -7.70 -18.79 -22.66
N GLY A 230 -8.17 -19.60 -21.70
CA GLY A 230 -7.46 -20.77 -21.17
C GLY A 230 -6.32 -20.45 -20.21
N ARG A 231 -6.24 -19.22 -19.68
CA ARG A 231 -5.18 -18.79 -18.76
C ARG A 231 -5.72 -18.65 -17.34
N GLY A 232 -5.06 -19.32 -16.38
CA GLY A 232 -5.26 -19.03 -14.96
C GLY A 232 -4.76 -17.62 -14.61
N VAL A 233 -5.29 -17.04 -13.54
CA VAL A 233 -5.02 -15.66 -13.13
C VAL A 233 -4.43 -15.62 -11.71
N LEU A 234 -3.24 -15.02 -11.60
CA LEU A 234 -2.62 -14.66 -10.32
C LEU A 234 -3.00 -13.23 -9.94
N VAL A 235 -3.73 -13.08 -8.83
CA VAL A 235 -4.03 -11.78 -8.23
C VAL A 235 -3.06 -11.54 -7.07
N HIS A 236 -2.23 -10.51 -7.17
CA HIS A 236 -1.22 -10.24 -6.14
C HIS A 236 -1.18 -8.79 -5.65
N CYS A 237 -0.64 -8.62 -4.44
CA CYS A 237 -0.19 -7.34 -3.93
C CYS A 237 1.22 -7.49 -3.35
N ALA A 238 1.59 -6.74 -2.31
CA ALA A 238 2.87 -6.92 -1.63
C ALA A 238 2.96 -8.27 -0.89
N HIS A 239 2.01 -8.56 0.01
CA HIS A 239 1.99 -9.78 0.85
C HIS A 239 0.89 -10.80 0.47
N GLY A 240 -0.08 -10.38 -0.32
CA GLY A 240 -1.20 -11.24 -0.73
C GLY A 240 -2.36 -11.31 0.27
N HIS A 241 -2.50 -10.35 1.20
CA HIS A 241 -3.46 -10.46 2.32
C HIS A 241 -4.62 -9.47 2.30
N GLY A 242 -4.42 -8.26 1.72
CA GLY A 242 -5.39 -7.17 1.76
C GLY A 242 -5.92 -6.78 0.38
N ARG A 243 -5.18 -5.93 -0.35
CA ARG A 243 -5.57 -5.41 -1.67
C ARG A 243 -5.93 -6.50 -2.68
N SER A 244 -5.06 -7.50 -2.81
CA SER A 244 -5.28 -8.65 -3.71
C SER A 244 -6.46 -9.50 -3.27
N ALA A 245 -6.65 -9.67 -1.96
CA ALA A 245 -7.79 -10.39 -1.40
C ALA A 245 -9.11 -9.66 -1.69
N ALA A 246 -9.15 -8.33 -1.57
CA ALA A 246 -10.31 -7.54 -1.95
C ALA A 246 -10.63 -7.69 -3.45
N MET A 247 -9.62 -7.58 -4.31
CA MET A 247 -9.79 -7.77 -5.75
C MET A 247 -10.29 -9.19 -6.10
N LEU A 248 -9.67 -10.23 -5.52
CA LEU A 248 -10.08 -11.61 -5.79
C LEU A 248 -11.44 -11.94 -5.20
N ALA A 249 -11.82 -11.38 -4.04
CA ALA A 249 -13.15 -11.53 -3.50
C ALA A 249 -14.23 -10.98 -4.46
N ALA A 250 -13.99 -9.82 -5.07
CA ALA A 250 -14.90 -9.27 -6.08
C ALA A 250 -15.02 -10.19 -7.31
N ILE A 251 -13.91 -10.76 -7.77
CA ILE A 251 -13.90 -11.72 -8.89
C ILE A 251 -14.74 -12.96 -8.56
N LEU A 252 -14.54 -13.56 -7.38
CA LEU A 252 -15.30 -14.74 -6.95
C LEU A 252 -16.81 -14.46 -6.89
N ILE A 253 -17.20 -13.29 -6.40
CA ILE A 253 -18.62 -12.89 -6.35
C ILE A 253 -19.17 -12.65 -7.76
N ALA A 254 -18.41 -11.96 -8.62
CA ALA A 254 -18.84 -11.67 -9.99
C ALA A 254 -19.09 -12.94 -10.82
N ARG A 255 -18.30 -13.99 -10.57
CA ARG A 255 -18.43 -15.31 -11.21
C ARG A 255 -19.53 -16.19 -10.60
N GLY A 256 -20.08 -15.82 -9.45
CA GLY A 256 -21.00 -16.67 -8.69
C GLY A 256 -20.32 -17.80 -7.91
N ASP A 257 -18.98 -17.81 -7.81
CA ASP A 257 -18.23 -18.75 -6.97
C ASP A 257 -18.50 -18.49 -5.47
N ALA A 258 -18.85 -17.24 -5.12
CA ALA A 258 -19.27 -16.83 -3.78
C ALA A 258 -20.55 -15.98 -3.85
N ALA A 259 -21.48 -16.20 -2.90
CA ALA A 259 -22.74 -15.46 -2.86
C ALA A 259 -22.57 -14.00 -2.39
N ASP A 260 -21.61 -13.75 -1.49
CA ASP A 260 -21.38 -12.45 -0.87
C ASP A 260 -19.90 -12.27 -0.46
N VAL A 261 -19.59 -11.11 0.14
CA VAL A 261 -18.24 -10.78 0.64
C VAL A 261 -17.77 -11.76 1.70
N ALA A 262 -18.65 -12.20 2.59
CA ALA A 262 -18.28 -13.09 3.69
C ALA A 262 -17.88 -14.47 3.15
N GLY A 263 -18.66 -15.03 2.23
CA GLY A 263 -18.36 -16.28 1.54
C GLY A 263 -17.06 -16.20 0.75
N ALA A 264 -16.85 -15.12 0.00
CA ALA A 264 -15.63 -14.92 -0.77
C ALA A 264 -14.40 -14.85 0.13
N VAL A 265 -14.46 -14.09 1.23
CA VAL A 265 -13.36 -14.00 2.21
C VAL A 265 -13.11 -15.35 2.88
N ALA A 266 -14.15 -16.12 3.21
CA ALA A 266 -13.99 -17.46 3.78
C ALA A 266 -13.23 -18.40 2.84
N MET A 267 -13.53 -18.38 1.54
CA MET A 267 -12.78 -19.15 0.54
C MET A 267 -11.32 -18.73 0.47
N LEU A 268 -11.05 -17.42 0.53
CA LEU A 268 -9.68 -16.89 0.51
C LEU A 268 -8.89 -17.27 1.76
N VAL A 269 -9.49 -17.18 2.93
CA VAL A 269 -8.86 -17.57 4.21
C VAL A 269 -8.57 -19.06 4.24
N ALA A 270 -9.46 -19.89 3.71
CA ALA A 270 -9.23 -21.34 3.59
C ALA A 270 -8.00 -21.66 2.73
N ALA A 271 -7.78 -20.91 1.65
CA ALA A 271 -6.61 -21.08 0.79
C ALA A 271 -5.33 -20.40 1.33
N ARG A 272 -5.47 -19.25 1.98
CA ARG A 272 -4.38 -18.41 2.50
C ARG A 272 -4.77 -17.82 3.87
N PRO A 273 -4.44 -18.47 4.99
CA PRO A 273 -4.97 -18.14 6.33
C PRO A 273 -4.73 -16.72 6.84
N ARG A 274 -3.70 -16.03 6.34
CA ARG A 274 -3.38 -14.64 6.72
C ARG A 274 -4.18 -13.58 5.95
N VAL A 275 -5.07 -13.97 5.05
CA VAL A 275 -5.97 -13.02 4.38
C VAL A 275 -6.82 -12.30 5.43
N ARG A 276 -6.76 -10.97 5.41
CA ARG A 276 -7.51 -10.11 6.32
C ARG A 276 -7.82 -8.78 5.65
N LEU A 277 -9.10 -8.56 5.35
CA LEU A 277 -9.56 -7.28 4.80
C LEU A 277 -9.73 -6.26 5.91
N ASN A 278 -9.13 -5.09 5.74
CA ASN A 278 -9.37 -3.96 6.65
C ASN A 278 -10.72 -3.26 6.34
N ALA A 279 -11.12 -2.32 7.19
CA ALA A 279 -12.39 -1.60 7.05
C ALA A 279 -12.54 -0.86 5.70
N ARG A 280 -11.45 -0.28 5.17
CA ARG A 280 -11.46 0.41 3.87
C ARG A 280 -11.69 -0.56 2.71
N GLN A 281 -11.08 -1.73 2.76
CA GLN A 281 -11.24 -2.80 1.78
C GLN A 281 -12.64 -3.41 1.80
N GLN A 282 -13.20 -3.62 2.99
CA GLN A 282 -14.58 -4.06 3.14
C GLN A 282 -15.56 -3.01 2.60
N ALA A 283 -15.37 -1.74 2.94
CA ALA A 283 -16.20 -0.64 2.45
C ALA A 283 -16.12 -0.49 0.92
N GLY A 284 -14.92 -0.61 0.33
CA GLY A 284 -14.73 -0.55 -1.12
C GLY A 284 -15.42 -1.70 -1.86
N LEU A 285 -15.35 -2.92 -1.33
CA LEU A 285 -16.09 -4.06 -1.85
C LEU A 285 -17.61 -3.87 -1.77
N ALA A 286 -18.11 -3.38 -0.63
CA ALA A 286 -19.53 -3.08 -0.47
C ALA A 286 -20.01 -2.02 -1.47
N ALA A 287 -19.21 -0.96 -1.67
CA ALA A 287 -19.50 0.08 -2.67
C ALA A 287 -19.52 -0.48 -4.09
N TRP A 288 -18.58 -1.35 -4.45
CA TRP A 288 -18.58 -2.02 -5.75
C TRP A 288 -19.80 -2.92 -5.95
N LEU A 289 -20.19 -3.70 -4.93
CA LEU A 289 -21.39 -4.54 -5.00
C LEU A 289 -22.66 -3.72 -5.21
N ALA A 290 -22.80 -2.60 -4.50
CA ALA A 290 -23.93 -1.68 -4.68
C ALA A 290 -23.97 -1.12 -6.12
N ALA A 291 -22.82 -0.69 -6.64
CA ALA A 291 -22.71 -0.19 -8.01
C ALA A 291 -22.95 -1.28 -9.08
N ARG A 292 -22.65 -2.55 -8.80
CA ARG A 292 -22.92 -3.67 -9.70
C ARG A 292 -24.40 -4.04 -9.72
N LYS A 293 -25.06 -4.07 -8.56
CA LYS A 293 -26.51 -4.32 -8.45
C LYS A 293 -27.34 -3.27 -9.19
N GLY A 294 -26.93 -2.00 -9.15
CA GLY A 294 -27.62 -0.94 -9.89
C GLY A 294 -27.44 -0.98 -11.41
N ARG A 295 -26.59 -1.87 -11.94
CA ARG A 295 -26.35 -2.05 -13.38
C ARG A 295 -27.04 -3.29 -13.96
N GLN A 296 -27.57 -4.17 -13.12
CA GLN A 296 -28.36 -5.36 -13.49
C GLN A 296 -29.85 -5.04 -13.42
#